data_AF-A0A4Q3ZGF2-F1
#
_entry.id   AF-A0A4Q3ZGF2-F1
#
_cell.length_a   1.000
_cell.length_b   1.000
_cell.length_c   1.000
_cell.angle_alpha   90.00
_cell.angle_beta   90.00
_cell.angle_gamma   90.00
#
_symmetry.space_group_name_H-M   'P 1'
#
loop_
_entity.id
_entity.type
_entity.pdbx_description
1 polymer ?
#
loop_
_entity_poly.entity_id
_entity_poly.type
_entity_poly.pdbx_seq_one_letter_code
_entity_poly.pdbx_strand_id
1 'polypeptide(L)'
;MAAISIADFEATLDAHGPDLERWPMPVRAHAVTLLATSPEARQLLSAASAVDVALRDQTGKAPEGLADRIVGRALGKRDPD
;
A
#
# COMPACT_ATOMS: atom_id res chain seq x y z
N MET A 1 15.74 19.97 -7.28
CA MET A 1 15.04 18.70 -7.60
C MET A 1 13.68 19.08 -8.17
N ALA A 2 13.30 18.54 -9.33
CA ALA A 2 11.98 18.80 -9.90
C ALA A 2 10.94 17.98 -9.12
N ALA A 3 9.85 18.63 -8.70
CA ALA A 3 8.67 17.92 -8.23
C ALA A 3 7.92 17.33 -9.43
N ILE A 4 7.35 16.14 -9.29
CA ILE A 4 6.40 15.59 -10.27
C ILE A 4 5.13 16.44 -10.31
N SER A 5 4.38 16.37 -11.42
CA SER A 5 3.10 17.06 -11.50
C SER A 5 2.04 16.40 -10.59
N ILE A 6 0.94 17.11 -10.33
CA ILE A 6 -0.19 16.55 -9.57
C ILE A 6 -0.78 15.32 -10.28
N ALA A 7 -0.92 15.38 -11.60
CA ALA A 7 -1.45 14.26 -12.39
C ALA A 7 -0.52 13.04 -12.34
N ASP A 8 0.79 13.24 -12.43
CA ASP A 8 1.75 12.13 -12.30
C ASP A 8 1.75 11.55 -10.89
N PHE A 9 1.57 12.39 -9.88
CA PHE A 9 1.45 11.94 -8.49
C PHE A 9 0.19 11.10 -8.26
N GLU A 10 -0.95 11.51 -8.82
CA GLU A 10 -2.19 10.72 -8.80
C GLU A 10 -2.00 9.36 -9.49
N ALA A 11 -1.42 9.32 -10.69
CA ALA A 11 -1.13 8.06 -11.38
C ALA A 11 -0.18 7.15 -10.57
N THR A 12 0.77 7.74 -9.85
CA THR A 12 1.69 6.99 -8.99
C THR A 12 0.98 6.45 -7.75
N LEU A 13 0.07 7.23 -7.17
CA LEU A 13 -0.81 6.83 -6.07
C LEU A 13 -1.69 5.64 -6.47
N ASP A 14 -2.27 5.67 -7.66
CA ASP A 14 -3.09 4.56 -8.17
C ASP A 14 -2.27 3.29 -8.40
N ALA A 15 -1.01 3.43 -8.84
CA ALA A 15 -0.13 2.29 -9.13
C ALA A 15 0.47 1.63 -7.87
N HIS A 16 0.87 2.43 -6.87
CA HIS A 16 1.60 1.95 -5.69
C HIS A 16 0.79 2.00 -4.39
N GLY A 17 -0.35 2.68 -4.39
CA GLY A 17 -1.16 2.92 -3.21
C GLY A 17 -0.65 4.07 -2.33
N PRO A 18 -1.37 4.39 -1.25
CA PRO A 18 -1.05 5.52 -0.36
C PRO A 18 0.19 5.30 0.52
N ASP A 19 0.72 4.08 0.58
CA ASP A 19 1.86 3.74 1.42
C ASP A 19 3.20 4.07 0.72
N LEU A 20 3.72 5.26 1.00
CA LEU A 20 4.97 5.77 0.45
C LEU A 20 6.20 4.92 0.79
N GLU A 21 6.16 4.08 1.84
CA GLU A 21 7.29 3.20 2.19
C GLU A 21 7.46 2.07 1.17
N ARG A 22 6.38 1.69 0.49
CA ARG A 22 6.37 0.68 -0.57
C ARG A 22 6.82 1.22 -1.92
N TRP A 23 6.95 2.54 -2.06
CA TRP A 23 7.27 3.17 -3.32
C TRP A 23 8.76 3.00 -3.65
N PRO A 24 9.12 2.88 -4.95
CA PRO A 24 10.50 2.95 -5.38
C PRO A 24 11.16 4.26 -4.92
N MET A 25 12.37 4.16 -4.35
CA MET A 25 13.10 5.29 -3.76
C MET A 25 13.15 6.57 -4.63
N PRO A 26 13.44 6.50 -5.96
CA PRO A 26 13.47 7.72 -6.79
C PRO A 26 12.09 8.38 -6.90
N VAL A 27 11.02 7.58 -7.04
CA VAL A 27 9.65 8.08 -7.17
C VAL A 27 9.16 8.69 -5.86
N ARG A 28 9.47 8.03 -4.73
CA ARG A 28 9.17 8.53 -3.38
C ARG A 28 9.77 9.92 -3.13
N ALA A 29 11.02 10.16 -3.54
CA ALA A 29 11.68 11.44 -3.31
C ALA A 29 10.97 12.61 -4.01
N HIS A 30 10.48 12.40 -5.24
CA HIS A 30 9.72 13.40 -5.97
C HIS A 30 8.34 13.66 -5.35
N ALA A 31 7.65 12.61 -4.93
CA ALA A 31 6.37 12.70 -4.23
C ALA A 31 6.47 13.45 -2.90
N VAL A 32 7.49 13.16 -2.09
CA VAL A 32 7.73 13.87 -0.81
C VAL A 32 7.97 15.37 -1.04
N THR A 33 8.71 15.73 -2.10
CA THR A 33 8.94 17.13 -2.47
C THR A 33 7.64 17.84 -2.84
N LEU A 34 6.76 17.16 -3.60
CA LEU A 34 5.45 17.69 -3.96
C LEU A 34 4.54 17.84 -2.74
N LEU A 35 4.48 16.82 -1.87
CA LEU A 35 3.69 16.86 -0.64
C LEU A 35 4.16 17.96 0.33
N ALA A 36 5.42 18.34 0.32
CA ALA A 36 5.93 19.45 1.13
C ALA A 36 5.37 20.81 0.68
N THR A 37 4.97 20.96 -0.59
CA THR A 37 4.66 22.26 -1.19
C THR A 37 3.23 22.39 -1.69
N SER A 38 2.57 21.30 -2.08
CA SER A 38 1.20 21.30 -2.60
C SER A 38 0.19 20.78 -1.57
N PRO A 39 -0.80 21.60 -1.17
CA PRO A 39 -1.92 21.12 -0.39
C PRO A 39 -2.83 20.18 -1.20
N GLU A 40 -2.96 20.34 -2.52
CA GLU A 40 -3.74 19.43 -3.36
C GLU A 40 -3.17 18.01 -3.32
N ALA A 41 -1.84 17.86 -3.40
CA ALA A 41 -1.19 16.54 -3.28
C ALA A 41 -1.47 15.87 -1.92
N ARG A 42 -1.55 16.65 -0.83
CA ARG A 42 -1.91 16.10 0.50
C ARG A 42 -3.35 15.63 0.55
N GLN A 43 -4.26 16.33 -0.12
CA GLN A 43 -5.67 15.93 -0.21
C GLN A 43 -5.82 14.61 -0.97
N LEU A 44 -5.12 14.44 -2.09
CA LEU A 44 -5.11 13.19 -2.85
C LEU A 44 -4.58 12.02 -2.02
N LEU A 45 -3.46 12.20 -1.32
CA LEU A 45 -2.90 11.16 -0.44
C LEU A 45 -3.86 10.80 0.70
N SER A 46 -4.51 11.79 1.31
CA SER A 46 -5.50 11.57 2.37
C SER A 46 -6.72 10.81 1.86
N ALA A 47 -7.22 11.13 0.66
CA ALA A 47 -8.35 10.44 0.05
C ALA A 47 -8.01 8.97 -0.25
N ALA A 48 -6.86 8.72 -0.86
CA ALA A 48 -6.36 7.37 -1.13
C ALA A 48 -6.17 6.56 0.16
N SER A 49 -5.65 7.19 1.22
CA SER A 49 -5.47 6.56 2.53
C SER A 49 -6.80 6.18 3.17
N ALA A 50 -7.83 7.04 3.07
CA ALA A 50 -9.16 6.74 3.60
C ALA A 50 -9.80 5.54 2.89
N VAL A 51 -9.61 5.42 1.58
CA VAL A 51 -10.07 4.26 0.79
C VAL A 51 -9.36 2.98 1.21
N ASP A 52 -8.04 3.01 1.36
CA ASP A 52 -7.25 1.84 1.79
C ASP A 52 -7.64 1.38 3.21
N VAL A 53 -7.86 2.31 4.14
CA VAL A 53 -8.37 2.00 5.49
C VAL A 53 -9.75 1.36 5.42
N ALA A 54 -10.68 1.94 4.67
CA ALA A 54 -12.02 1.39 4.52
C ALA A 54 -12.01 -0.01 3.90
N LEU A 55 -11.09 -0.30 2.98
CA LEU A 55 -10.88 -1.64 2.42
C LEU A 55 -10.30 -2.62 3.45
N ARG A 56 -9.31 -2.20 4.23
CA ARG A 56 -8.70 -3.05 5.27
C ARG A 56 -9.69 -3.38 6.39
N ASP A 57 -10.51 -2.42 6.80
CA ASP A 57 -11.53 -2.63 7.84
C ASP A 57 -12.62 -3.61 7.43
N GLN A 58 -12.85 -3.77 6.11
CA GLN A 58 -13.77 -4.78 5.57
C GLN A 58 -13.17 -6.19 5.58
N THR A 59 -11.87 -6.34 5.84
CA THR A 59 -11.22 -7.67 5.91
C THR A 59 -11.66 -8.36 7.21
N GLY A 60 -12.73 -9.14 7.11
CA GLY A 60 -13.28 -9.92 8.23
C GLY A 60 -12.24 -10.86 8.86
N LYS A 61 -12.50 -11.24 10.12
CA LYS A 61 -11.64 -12.16 10.87
C LYS A 61 -11.37 -13.43 10.06
N ALA A 62 -10.10 -13.78 9.91
CA ALA A 62 -9.70 -15.01 9.25
C ALA A 62 -10.38 -16.23 9.92
N PRO A 63 -10.80 -17.25 9.14
CA PRO A 63 -11.33 -18.49 9.69
C PRO A 63 -10.37 -19.11 10.70
N GLU A 64 -10.92 -19.68 11.77
CA GLU A 64 -10.15 -20.38 12.80
C GLU A 64 -9.30 -21.51 12.17
N GLY A 65 -8.05 -21.63 12.59
CA GLY A 65 -7.11 -22.63 12.07
C GLY A 65 -6.54 -22.34 10.68
N LEU A 66 -6.84 -21.18 10.05
CA LEU A 66 -6.24 -20.82 8.75
C LEU A 66 -4.71 -20.66 8.84
N ALA A 67 -4.22 -20.04 9.93
CA ALA A 67 -2.78 -19.88 10.16
C ALA A 67 -2.07 -21.25 10.23
N ASP A 68 -2.60 -22.19 11.01
CA ASP A 68 -2.04 -23.54 11.14
C ASP A 68 -2.06 -24.31 9.81
N ARG A 69 -3.12 -24.14 9.01
CA ARG A 69 -3.21 -24.73 7.67
C ARG A 69 -2.18 -24.15 6.71
N ILE A 70 -1.94 -22.83 6.75
CA ILE A 70 -0.93 -22.17 5.91
C ILE A 70 0.48 -22.64 6.33
N VAL A 71 0.76 -22.68 7.63
CA VAL A 71 2.05 -23.13 8.18
C VAL A 71 2.31 -24.60 7.86
N GLY A 72 1.30 -25.47 8.02
CA GLY A 72 1.43 -26.90 7.70
C GLY A 72 1.70 -27.16 6.22
N ARG A 73 1.10 -26.36 5.32
CA ARG A 73 1.39 -26.39 3.87
C ARG A 73 2.78 -25.85 3.54
N ALA A 74 3.18 -24.74 4.15
CA ALA A 74 4.45 -24.08 3.89
C ALA A 74 5.66 -24.88 4.40
N LEU A 75 5.51 -25.54 5.55
CA LEU A 75 6.56 -26.37 6.17
C LEU A 75 6.59 -27.79 5.62
N GLY A 76 5.72 -28.14 4.68
CA GLY A 76 5.76 -29.41 3.99
C GLY A 76 5.73 -30.60 4.95
N LYS A 77 4.69 -30.73 5.78
CA LYS A 77 4.41 -32.04 6.37
C LYS A 77 3.80 -32.92 5.27
N ARG A 78 4.67 -33.51 4.45
CA ARG A 78 4.34 -34.68 3.63
C ARG A 78 3.88 -35.76 4.61
N ASP A 79 2.66 -36.25 4.43
CA ASP A 79 2.16 -37.42 5.15
C ASP A 79 3.22 -38.53 5.07
N PRO A 80 3.59 -39.18 6.19
CA PRO A 80 4.31 -40.44 6.12
C PRO A 80 3.34 -41.49 5.55
N ASP A 81 3.82 -42.21 4.53
CA ASP A 81 3.14 -43.33 3.85
C ASP A 81 2.52 -44.36 4.81
#